data_AF-A0A9E2YTF4-F1
#
_entry.id   AF-A0A9E2YTF4-F1
#
_cell.length_a   1.000
_cell.length_b   1.000
_cell.length_c   1.000
_cell.angle_alpha   90.00
_cell.angle_beta   90.00
_cell.angle_gamma   90.00
#
_symmetry.space_group_name_H-M   'P 1'
#
loop_
_entity.id
_entity.type
_entity.pdbx_description
1 polymer ?
#
loop_
_entity_poly.entity_id
_entity_poly.type
_entity_poly.pdbx_seq_one_letter_code
_entity_poly.pdbx_strand_id
1 'polypeptide(L)'
;MSIRLPAAGLLLLCAVALPGWCWGPEGHHIVALIAEQRLSPEVRERIHKLLLDGKFSMAQASTCPDALRSNGKYPIRPDDQYCLEIAAANPDSGPWHYIDVPVPKPE
;
A
#
# COMPACT_ATOMS: atom_id res chain seq x y z
N MET A 1 -8.02 -14.98 41.44
CA MET A 1 -9.34 -14.42 41.07
C MET A 1 -9.51 -14.63 39.58
N SER A 2 -10.23 -15.68 39.18
CA SER A 2 -10.35 -16.10 37.78
C SER A 2 -11.50 -15.35 37.12
N ILE A 3 -11.19 -14.43 36.20
CA ILE A 3 -12.20 -13.70 35.43
C ILE A 3 -12.78 -14.68 34.41
N ARG A 4 -14.02 -15.14 34.62
CA ARG A 4 -14.77 -15.92 33.63
C ARG A 4 -15.45 -14.93 32.69
N LEU A 5 -14.89 -14.72 31.51
CA LEU A 5 -15.61 -13.99 30.45
C LEU A 5 -16.81 -14.84 30.00
N PRO A 6 -18.05 -14.30 30.02
CA PRO A 6 -19.22 -15.03 29.54
C PRO A 6 -19.06 -15.31 28.04
N ALA A 7 -19.45 -16.52 27.59
CA ALA A 7 -19.35 -16.93 26.19
C ALA A 7 -19.98 -15.92 25.20
N ALA A 8 -21.04 -15.23 25.65
CA ALA A 8 -21.67 -14.14 24.90
C ALA A 8 -20.71 -12.96 24.61
N GLY A 9 -19.80 -12.63 25.52
CA GLY A 9 -18.81 -11.56 25.35
C GLY A 9 -17.73 -11.91 24.33
N LEU A 10 -17.31 -13.18 24.25
CA LEU A 10 -16.34 -13.64 23.25
C LEU A 10 -16.97 -13.71 21.85
N LEU A 11 -18.22 -14.18 21.75
CA LEU A 11 -18.99 -14.18 20.50
C LEU A 11 -19.22 -12.76 19.97
N LEU A 12 -19.51 -11.80 20.85
CA LEU A 12 -19.66 -10.41 20.46
C LEU A 12 -18.34 -9.85 19.91
N LEU A 13 -17.20 -10.16 20.54
CA LEU A 13 -15.87 -9.70 20.08
C LEU A 13 -15.50 -10.21 18.68
N CYS A 14 -15.79 -11.48 18.39
CA CYS A 14 -15.57 -12.06 17.06
C CYS A 14 -16.53 -11.50 16.01
N ALA A 15 -17.74 -11.10 16.40
CA ALA A 15 -18.72 -10.47 15.50
C ALA A 15 -18.36 -9.03 15.12
N VAL A 16 -17.45 -8.36 15.85
CA VAL A 16 -16.97 -7.00 15.52
C VAL A 16 -15.60 -6.98 14.84
N ALA A 17 -15.06 -8.14 14.44
CA ALA A 17 -13.83 -8.18 13.66
C ALA A 17 -14.07 -7.56 12.27
N LEU A 18 -13.88 -6.24 12.17
CA LEU A 18 -13.90 -5.55 10.89
C LEU A 18 -12.74 -6.07 10.04
N PRO A 19 -12.96 -6.32 8.74
CA PRO A 19 -11.85 -6.64 7.85
C PRO A 19 -10.81 -5.53 7.94
N GLY A 20 -9.54 -5.88 8.10
CA GLY A 20 -8.45 -4.92 8.00
C GLY A 20 -8.39 -4.43 6.55
N TRP A 21 -8.73 -3.17 6.32
CA TRP A 21 -8.62 -2.59 4.99
C TRP A 21 -7.14 -2.50 4.64
N CYS A 22 -6.78 -2.97 3.45
CA CYS A 22 -5.47 -2.68 2.90
C CYS A 22 -5.28 -1.17 2.75
N TRP A 23 -4.04 -0.72 2.69
CA TRP A 23 -3.72 0.70 2.49
C TRP A 23 -4.31 1.18 1.15
N GLY A 24 -5.06 2.27 1.19
CA GLY A 24 -5.43 3.03 -0.01
C GLY A 24 -4.41 4.12 -0.32
N PRO A 25 -4.71 5.04 -1.26
CA PRO A 25 -3.79 6.12 -1.65
C PRO A 25 -3.26 6.93 -0.47
N GLU A 26 -4.13 7.30 0.47
CA GLU A 26 -3.74 8.04 1.68
C GLU A 26 -2.74 7.27 2.56
N GLY A 27 -2.94 5.95 2.68
CA GLY A 27 -2.03 5.08 3.41
C GLY A 27 -0.63 5.06 2.80
N HIS A 28 -0.57 4.89 1.48
CA HIS A 28 0.68 4.90 0.73
C HIS A 28 1.40 6.25 0.85
N HIS A 29 0.67 7.37 0.74
CA HIS A 29 1.21 8.71 0.93
C HIS A 29 1.82 8.89 2.33
N ILE A 30 1.10 8.52 3.38
CA ILE A 30 1.56 8.66 4.76
C ILE A 30 2.87 7.88 4.98
N VAL A 31 2.95 6.64 4.50
CA VAL A 31 4.18 5.83 4.61
C VAL A 31 5.34 6.51 3.86
N ALA A 32 5.10 7.01 2.66
CA ALA A 32 6.11 7.71 1.86
C ALA A 32 6.61 9.00 2.53
N LEU A 33 5.72 9.80 3.11
CA LEU A 33 6.06 11.02 3.85
C LEU A 33 6.89 10.71 5.10
N ILE A 34 6.53 9.67 5.85
CA ILE A 34 7.31 9.22 7.01
C ILE A 34 8.71 8.75 6.58
N ALA A 35 8.80 8.01 5.47
CA ALA A 35 10.07 7.55 4.92
C ALA A 35 10.95 8.73 4.49
N GLU A 36 10.39 9.70 3.76
CA GLU A 36 11.11 10.88 3.28
C GLU A 36 11.74 11.72 4.40
N GLN A 37 11.03 11.87 5.54
CA GLN A 37 11.53 12.56 6.72
C GLN A 37 12.72 11.85 7.37
N ARG A 38 12.87 10.53 7.16
CA ARG A 38 13.92 9.71 7.77
C ARG A 38 15.12 9.48 6.86
N LEU A 39 15.09 9.98 5.62
CA LEU A 39 16.20 9.86 4.69
C LEU A 39 17.41 10.69 5.11
N SER A 40 18.60 10.13 4.91
CA SER A 40 19.83 10.92 4.92
C SER A 40 19.81 11.93 3.75
N PRO A 41 20.54 13.05 3.86
CA PRO A 41 20.63 14.01 2.75
C PRO A 41 21.10 13.39 1.43
N GLU A 42 22.05 12.47 1.49
CA GLU A 42 22.57 11.78 0.30
C GLU A 42 21.50 10.92 -0.40
N VAL A 43 20.72 10.14 0.37
CA VAL A 43 19.66 9.31 -0.21
C VAL A 43 18.52 10.17 -0.75
N ARG A 44 18.18 11.26 -0.06
CA ARG A 44 17.17 12.21 -0.54
C ARG A 44 17.56 12.79 -1.91
N GLU A 45 18.81 13.19 -2.09
CA GLU A 45 19.32 13.72 -3.37
C GLU A 45 19.27 12.67 -4.49
N ARG A 46 19.59 11.41 -4.18
CA ARG A 46 19.48 10.32 -5.16
C ARG A 46 18.03 10.06 -5.58
N ILE A 47 17.10 10.05 -4.62
CA ILE A 47 15.67 9.89 -4.91
C ILE A 47 15.13 11.08 -5.69
N HIS A 48 15.53 12.30 -5.35
CA HIS A 48 15.17 13.51 -6.08
C HIS A 48 15.50 13.37 -7.58
N LYS A 49 16.70 12.88 -7.90
CA LYS A 49 17.13 12.60 -9.29
C LYS A 49 16.29 11.50 -9.95
N LEU A 50 16.01 10.41 -9.24
CA LEU A 50 15.19 9.31 -9.76
C LEU A 50 13.75 9.74 -10.06
N LEU A 51 13.20 10.66 -9.28
CA LEU A 51 11.86 11.20 -9.45
C LEU A 51 11.84 12.42 -10.37
N LEU A 52 12.61 12.33 -11.46
CA LEU A 52 12.73 13.33 -12.53
C LEU A 52 13.10 14.70 -11.99
N ASP A 53 14.23 14.76 -11.29
CA ASP A 53 14.76 15.98 -10.66
C ASP A 53 13.72 16.68 -9.76
N GLY A 54 12.98 15.88 -8.99
CA GLY A 54 11.99 16.36 -8.02
C GLY A 54 10.66 16.80 -8.62
N LYS A 55 10.41 16.54 -9.92
CA LYS A 55 9.10 16.77 -10.55
C LYS A 55 7.98 16.05 -9.80
N PHE A 56 8.29 14.87 -9.24
CA PHE A 56 7.37 14.08 -8.45
C PHE A 56 7.91 13.84 -7.04
N SER A 57 7.03 13.93 -6.05
CA SER A 57 7.34 13.58 -4.66
C SER A 57 7.32 12.06 -4.43
N MET A 58 7.95 11.61 -3.34
CA MET A 58 7.83 10.21 -2.90
C MET A 58 6.37 9.80 -2.64
N ALA A 59 5.55 10.72 -2.13
CA ALA A 59 4.13 10.47 -1.90
C ALA A 59 3.41 10.19 -3.24
N GLN A 60 3.58 11.02 -4.26
CA GLN A 60 3.01 10.78 -5.59
C GLN A 60 3.49 9.46 -6.19
N ALA A 61 4.79 9.16 -6.10
CA ALA A 61 5.32 7.90 -6.62
C ALA A 61 4.76 6.65 -5.89
N SER A 62 4.34 6.78 -4.63
CA SER A 62 3.97 5.65 -3.78
C SER A 62 2.68 4.93 -4.19
N THR A 63 1.80 5.59 -4.94
CA THR A 63 0.53 5.02 -5.40
C THR A 63 0.61 4.45 -6.82
N CYS A 64 1.65 4.80 -7.57
CA CYS A 64 1.82 4.35 -8.95
C CYS A 64 1.87 2.83 -9.15
N PRO A 65 2.44 2.03 -8.24
CA PRO A 65 2.34 0.58 -8.35
C PRO A 65 0.89 0.06 -8.41
N ASP A 66 -0.04 0.71 -7.70
CA ASP A 66 -1.45 0.34 -7.70
C ASP A 66 -2.17 0.79 -8.99
N ALA A 67 -1.85 2.00 -9.45
CA ALA A 67 -2.39 2.53 -10.71
C ALA A 67 -2.00 1.69 -11.93
N LEU A 68 -0.75 1.17 -11.93
CA LEU A 68 -0.17 0.45 -13.06
C LEU A 68 -0.33 -1.08 -12.99
N ARG A 69 -0.83 -1.62 -11.86
CA ARG A 69 -0.81 -3.07 -11.56
C ARG A 69 -1.47 -3.97 -12.59
N SER A 70 -2.43 -3.42 -13.33
CA SER A 70 -3.23 -4.19 -14.28
C SER A 70 -2.60 -4.29 -15.67
N ASN A 71 -1.40 -3.74 -15.87
CA ASN A 71 -0.69 -3.75 -17.15
C ASN A 71 -1.58 -3.33 -18.35
N GLY A 72 -2.29 -2.20 -18.21
CA GLY A 72 -3.17 -1.67 -19.25
C GLY A 72 -4.49 -2.43 -19.47
N LYS A 73 -4.77 -3.51 -18.72
CA LYS A 73 -6.05 -4.24 -18.79
C LYS A 73 -7.26 -3.37 -18.40
N TYR A 74 -7.05 -2.38 -17.54
CA TYR A 74 -8.05 -1.43 -17.11
C TYR A 74 -7.52 0.00 -17.29
N PRO A 75 -8.40 0.98 -17.58
CA PRO A 75 -7.98 2.37 -17.69
C PRO A 75 -7.44 2.87 -16.34
N ILE A 76 -6.33 3.60 -16.41
CA ILE A 76 -5.78 4.31 -15.24
C ILE A 76 -6.75 5.44 -14.88
N ARG A 77 -6.94 5.68 -13.57
CA ARG A 77 -7.80 6.77 -13.10
C ARG A 77 -7.25 8.11 -13.58
N PRO A 78 -8.11 9.11 -13.86
CA PRO A 78 -7.66 10.44 -14.29
C PRO A 78 -6.59 11.02 -13.36
N ASP A 79 -6.81 10.90 -12.05
CA ASP A 79 -5.90 11.45 -11.04
C ASP A 79 -4.55 10.74 -10.98
N ASP A 80 -4.44 9.51 -11.48
CA ASP A 80 -3.24 8.67 -11.44
C ASP A 80 -2.47 8.65 -12.78
N GLN A 81 -2.91 9.40 -13.79
CA GLN A 81 -2.29 9.38 -15.12
C GLN A 81 -0.81 9.80 -15.12
N TYR A 82 -0.42 10.65 -14.17
CA TYR A 82 0.98 11.08 -14.01
C TYR A 82 1.93 9.90 -13.72
N CYS A 83 1.41 8.77 -13.23
CA CYS A 83 2.22 7.58 -12.97
C CYS A 83 2.87 6.99 -14.22
N LEU A 84 2.31 7.25 -15.41
CA LEU A 84 2.90 6.86 -16.69
C LEU A 84 4.22 7.61 -16.98
N GLU A 85 4.42 8.79 -16.38
CA GLU A 85 5.67 9.53 -16.50
C GLU A 85 6.73 9.05 -15.50
N ILE A 86 6.30 8.56 -14.34
CA ILE A 86 7.18 8.05 -13.29
C ILE A 86 7.73 6.66 -13.66
N ALA A 87 6.86 5.79 -14.16
CA ALA A 87 7.21 4.43 -14.50
C ALA A 87 6.45 3.96 -15.73
N ALA A 88 7.16 3.27 -16.63
CA ALA A 88 6.51 2.55 -17.71
C ALA A 88 5.62 1.44 -17.15
N ALA A 89 4.52 1.13 -17.85
CA ALA A 89 3.70 -0.03 -17.53
C ALA A 89 4.57 -1.30 -17.57
N ASN A 90 4.55 -2.05 -16.46
CA ASN A 90 5.29 -3.29 -16.26
C ASN A 90 4.37 -4.51 -16.53
N PRO A 91 4.91 -5.74 -16.66
CA PRO A 91 4.09 -6.96 -16.67
C PRO A 91 3.10 -6.98 -15.49
N ASP A 92 2.00 -7.72 -15.62
CA ASP A 92 0.91 -7.82 -14.63
C ASP A 92 1.47 -7.99 -13.21
N SER A 93 1.53 -6.86 -12.48
CA SER A 93 2.16 -6.76 -11.17
C SER A 93 1.13 -6.83 -10.05
N GLY A 94 -0.15 -7.06 -10.38
CA GLY A 94 -1.21 -7.31 -9.41
C GLY A 94 -0.79 -8.32 -8.31
N PRO A 95 -0.17 -9.47 -8.64
CA PRO A 95 0.29 -10.44 -7.65
C PRO A 95 1.42 -9.95 -6.73
N TRP A 96 2.12 -8.84 -7.02
CA TRP A 96 3.21 -8.35 -6.18
C TRP A 96 2.71 -7.58 -4.94
N HIS A 97 1.43 -7.22 -4.92
CA HIS A 97 0.82 -6.42 -3.85
C HIS A 97 0.46 -7.22 -2.59
N TYR A 98 0.53 -8.55 -2.65
CA TYR A 98 0.13 -9.42 -1.55
C TYR A 98 0.91 -10.74 -1.56
N ILE A 99 0.81 -11.46 -0.45
CA ILE A 99 1.24 -12.85 -0.32
C ILE A 99 0.06 -13.62 0.24
N ASP A 100 -0.37 -14.66 -0.46
CA ASP A 100 -1.42 -15.57 0.01
C ASP A 100 -0.85 -16.51 1.07
N VAL A 101 -1.10 -16.19 2.35
CA VAL A 101 -0.67 -17.02 3.48
C VAL A 101 -1.66 -18.16 3.68
N PRO A 102 -1.22 -19.43 3.65
CA PRO A 102 -2.12 -20.57 3.88
C PRO A 102 -2.76 -20.51 5.27
N VAL A 103 -4.07 -20.68 5.34
CA VAL A 103 -4.80 -20.82 6.61
C VAL A 103 -4.78 -22.29 7.04
N PRO A 104 -4.35 -22.61 8.28
CA PRO A 104 -4.43 -23.98 8.80
C PRO A 104 -5.86 -24.50 8.75
N LYS A 105 -6.06 -25.73 8.27
CA LYS A 105 -7.36 -26.38 8.37
C LYS A 105 -7.59 -26.79 9.83
N PRO A 106 -8.81 -26.62 10.39
CA PRO A 106 -9.14 -27.23 11.66
C PRO A 106 -9.01 -28.75 11.53
N GLU A 107 -8.36 -29.37 12.50
CA GLU A 107 -8.29 -30.81 12.71
C GLU A 107 -9.59 -31.39 13.27
#